data_AF-A0A4P7W5T6-F1
#
_entry.id   AF-A0A4P7W5T6-F1
#
_cell.length_a   1.000
_cell.length_b   1.000
_cell.length_c   1.000
_cell.angle_alpha   90.00
_cell.angle_beta   90.00
_cell.angle_gamma   90.00
#
_symmetry.space_group_name_H-M   'P 1'
#
loop_
_entity.id
_entity.type
_entity.pdbx_description
1 polymer ?
#
loop_
_entity_poly.entity_id
_entity_poly.type
_entity_poly.pdbx_seq_one_letter_code
_entity_poly.pdbx_strand_id
1 'polypeptide(L)' 'MKTSFVISPRVINTINSLQPADRTPISNALSMEFILGQNPEDTLTPMQNIIYAIIRFYVTQDSKRFSHPKTAS' A
#
# COMPACT_ATOMS: atom_id res chain seq x y z
N MET A 1 7.20 -0.29 15.40
CA MET A 1 6.90 -1.73 15.54
C MET A 1 7.12 -2.38 14.18
N LYS A 2 7.92 -3.46 14.07
CA LYS A 2 8.06 -4.25 12.83
C LYS A 2 6.83 -5.15 12.68
N THR A 3 5.68 -4.58 12.31
CA THR A 3 4.52 -5.37 11.90
C THR A 3 4.77 -5.87 10.48
N SER A 4 4.68 -7.17 10.27
CA SER A 4 4.71 -7.75 8.92
C SER A 4 3.62 -7.09 8.06
N PHE A 5 3.98 -6.67 6.85
CA PHE A 5 3.03 -6.16 5.86
C PHE A 5 2.91 -7.13 4.70
N VAL A 6 1.76 -7.12 4.05
CA VAL A 6 1.43 -8.01 2.92
C VAL A 6 1.07 -7.17 1.71
N ILE A 7 1.83 -7.34 0.63
CA ILE A 7 1.46 -6.89 -0.71
C ILE A 7 0.61 -8.00 -1.34
N SER A 8 -0.71 -7.89 -1.18
CA SER A 8 -1.65 -8.91 -1.65
C SER A 8 -1.89 -8.83 -3.16
N PRO A 9 -2.45 -9.87 -3.80
CA PRO A 9 -2.87 -9.81 -5.20
C PRO A 9 -3.83 -8.64 -5.49
N ARG A 10 -4.71 -8.29 -4.53
CA ARG A 10 -5.59 -7.12 -4.65
C ARG A 10 -4.76 -5.84 -4.79
N VAL A 11 -3.77 -5.63 -3.92
CA VAL A 11 -2.88 -4.46 -3.96
C VAL A 11 -2.14 -4.38 -5.30
N ILE A 12 -1.55 -5.50 -5.74
CA ILE A 12 -0.81 -5.58 -7.02
C ILE A 12 -1.72 -5.21 -8.20
N ASN A 13 -2.93 -5.79 -8.26
CA ASN A 13 -3.89 -5.53 -9.33
C ASN A 13 -4.34 -4.08 -9.33
N THR A 14 -4.58 -3.48 -8.15
CA THR A 14 -4.93 -2.05 -8.05
C THR A 14 -3.80 -1.17 -8.57
N ILE A 15 -2.55 -1.40 -8.18
CA ILE A 15 -1.39 -0.63 -8.68
C ILE A 15 -1.25 -0.78 -10.19
N ASN A 16 -1.36 -2.00 -10.72
CA ASN A 16 -1.23 -2.26 -12.15
C ASN A 16 -2.37 -1.68 -12.99
N SER A 17 -3.53 -1.39 -12.39
CA SER A 17 -4.64 -0.71 -13.07
C SER A 17 -4.44 0.80 -13.22
N LEU A 18 -3.51 1.39 -12.48
CA LEU A 18 -3.22 2.82 -12.55
C LEU A 18 -2.56 3.20 -13.89
N GLN A 19 -2.79 4.45 -14.30
CA GLN A 19 -2.05 5.08 -15.39
C GLN A 19 -0.56 5.15 -15.04
N PRO A 20 0.36 5.08 -16.02
CA PRO A 20 1.80 5.12 -15.75
C PRO A 20 2.25 6.31 -14.90
N ALA A 21 1.60 7.47 -15.07
CA ALA A 21 1.88 8.70 -14.32
C ALA A 21 1.63 8.56 -12.80
N ASP A 22 0.72 7.68 -12.38
CA ASP A 22 0.43 7.41 -10.97
C ASP A 22 1.07 6.11 -10.50
N ARG A 23 1.18 5.10 -11.36
CA ARG A 23 1.71 3.78 -10.99
C ARG A 23 3.09 3.85 -10.35
N THR A 24 4.02 4.56 -10.99
CA THR A 24 5.42 4.63 -10.50
C THR A 24 5.52 5.43 -9.19
N PRO A 25 4.97 6.66 -9.07
CA PRO A 25 4.99 7.40 -7.81
C PRO A 25 4.34 6.63 -6.66
N ILE A 26 3.20 5.98 -6.89
CA ILE A 26 2.49 5.21 -5.85
C ILE A 26 3.29 3.98 -5.42
N SER A 27 3.94 3.27 -6.35
CA SER A 27 4.80 2.12 -6.03
C SER A 27 6.02 2.52 -5.20
N ASN A 28 6.60 3.68 -5.54
CA ASN A 28 7.71 4.26 -4.78
C ASN A 28 7.26 4.68 -3.39
N ALA A 29 6.11 5.34 -3.26
CA ALA A 29 5.55 5.75 -1.98
C ALA A 29 5.29 4.57 -1.04
N LEU A 30 4.74 3.46 -1.56
CA LEU A 30 4.57 2.24 -0.78
C LEU A 30 5.90 1.65 -0.32
N SER A 31 6.93 1.70 -1.18
CA SER A 31 8.27 1.24 -0.82
C SER A 31 8.91 2.14 0.24
N MET A 32 8.76 3.46 0.12
CA MET A 32 9.20 4.44 1.11
C MET A 32 8.59 4.16 2.48
N GLU A 33 7.26 3.99 2.57
CA GLU A 33 6.62 3.73 3.86
C GLU A 33 6.94 2.32 4.38
N PHE A 34 6.64 1.28 3.61
CA PHE A 34 6.61 -0.09 4.13
C PHE A 34 7.98 -0.75 4.16
N ILE A 35 8.94 -0.33 3.32
CA ILE A 35 10.29 -0.90 3.29
C ILE A 35 11.28 0.02 4.02
N LEU A 36 11.25 1.33 3.73
CA LEU A 36 12.23 2.28 4.24
C LEU A 36 11.79 2.98 5.54
N GLY A 37 10.51 2.92 5.91
CA GLY A 37 9.98 3.60 7.10
C GLY A 37 9.91 5.12 6.96
N GLN A 38 9.81 5.64 5.74
CA GLN A 38 9.78 7.07 5.42
C GLN A 38 8.35 7.52 5.09
N ASN A 39 8.00 8.78 5.41
CA ASN A 39 6.74 9.38 4.98
C ASN A 39 6.83 9.78 3.49
N PRO A 40 5.97 9.23 2.60
CA PRO A 40 6.00 9.59 1.19
C PRO A 40 5.17 10.83 0.82
N GLU A 41 4.39 11.41 1.75
CA GLU A 41 3.40 12.46 1.44
C GLU A 41 3.98 13.68 0.69
N ASP A 42 5.22 14.08 1.01
CA ASP A 42 5.90 15.22 0.40
C ASP A 42 6.41 14.92 -1.03
N THR A 43 6.40 13.66 -1.46
CA THR A 43 6.86 13.24 -2.80
C THR A 43 5.71 13.09 -3.81
N LEU A 44 4.47 13.23 -3.36
CA LEU A 44 3.28 12.97 -4.13
C LEU A 44 2.50 14.26 -4.43
N THR A 45 1.88 14.32 -5.60
CA THR A 45 0.86 15.34 -5.87
C THR A 45 -0.36 15.13 -4.98
N PRO A 46 -1.22 16.15 -4.77
CA PRO A 46 -2.44 15.99 -3.97
C PRO A 46 -3.33 14.82 -4.43
N MET A 47 -3.47 14.62 -5.73
CA MET A 47 -4.27 13.50 -6.27
C MET A 47 -3.61 12.14 -6.01
N GLN A 48 -2.28 12.06 -6.13
CA GLN A 48 -1.55 10.84 -5.82
C GLN A 48 -1.59 10.51 -4.33
N ASN A 49 -1.60 11.51 -3.44
CA ASN A 49 -1.79 11.28 -2.01
C ASN A 49 -3.14 10.61 -1.71
N ILE A 50 -4.21 10.95 -2.43
CA ILE A 50 -5.51 10.28 -2.31
C ILE A 50 -5.42 8.82 -2.77
N ILE A 51 -4.83 8.58 -3.95
CA ILE A 51 -4.66 7.22 -4.51
C ILE A 51 -3.80 6.36 -3.57
N TYR A 52 -2.72 6.95 -3.04
CA TYR A 52 -1.83 6.34 -2.09
C TYR A 52 -2.57 5.91 -0.83
N ALA A 53 -3.35 6.81 -0.22
CA ALA A 53 -4.11 6.52 0.98
C ALA A 53 -5.07 5.32 0.81
N ILE A 54 -5.72 5.20 -0.35
CA ILE A 54 -6.62 4.07 -0.67
C ILE A 54 -5.82 2.76 -0.75
N ILE A 55 -4.70 2.74 -1.46
CA ILE A 55 -3.91 1.51 -1.63
C ILE A 55 -3.21 1.12 -0.32
N ARG A 56 -2.72 2.10 0.44
CA ARG A 56 -2.18 1.93 1.79
C ARG A 56 -3.22 1.31 2.74
N PHE A 57 -4.48 1.70 2.62
CA PHE A 57 -5.57 1.08 3.37
C PHE A 57 -5.71 -0.41 3.03
N TYR A 58 -5.61 -0.80 1.75
CA TYR A 58 -5.65 -2.21 1.36
C TYR A 58 -4.48 -3.02 1.91
N VAL A 59 -3.25 -2.49 1.83
CA VAL A 59 -2.07 -3.12 2.43
C VAL A 59 -2.29 -3.33 3.94
N THR A 60 -2.74 -2.30 4.64
CA THR A 60 -2.99 -2.36 6.09
C THR A 60 -4.06 -3.39 6.44
N GLN A 61 -5.17 -3.40 5.70
CA GLN A 61 -6.28 -4.33 5.93
C GLN A 61 -5.87 -5.78 5.67
N ASP A 62 -5.16 -6.05 4.56
CA ASP A 62 -4.75 -7.40 4.19
C ASP A 62 -3.67 -7.93 5.14
N SER A 63 -2.76 -7.05 5.58
CA SER A 63 -1.75 -7.39 6.60
C SER A 63 -2.39 -7.80 7.93
N LYS A 64 -3.46 -7.10 8.38
CA LYS A 64 -4.23 -7.46 9.58
C LYS A 64 -4.90 -8.82 9.45
N ARG A 65 -5.48 -9.11 8.28
CA ARG A 65 -6.15 -10.40 8.00
C ARG A 65 -5.15 -11.56 7.97
N PHE A 66 -3.96 -11.34 7.42
CA PHE A 66 -2.91 -12.35 7.37
C PHE A 66 -2.34 -12.66 8.76
N SER A 67 -2.17 -11.64 9.60
CA SER A 67 -1.65 -11.81 10.97
C SER A 67 -2.69 -12.40 11.94
N HIS A 68 -3.99 -12.30 11.63
CA HIS A 68 -5.08 -12.91 12.40
C HIS A 68 -5.99 -13.70 11.46
N PRO A 69 -5.54 -14.86 10.95
CA PRO A 69 -6.40 -15.72 10.16
C PRO A 69 -7.60 -16.09 11.04
N LYS A 70 -8.82 -15.79 10.59
CA LYS A 70 -10.02 -16.31 11.25
C LYS A 70 -9.88 -17.83 11.27
N THR A 71 -9.67 -18.40 12.45
CA THR A 71 -9.89 -19.83 12.67
C THR A 71 -11.36 -20.07 12.36
N ALA A 72 -11.64 -20.75 11.25
CA ALA A 72 -12.98 -21.23 10.96
C ALA A 72 -13.38 -22.18 12.09
N SER A 73 -14.34 -21.76 12.91
CA SER A 73 -15.06 -22.61 13.87
C SER A 73 -16.24 -23.26 13.18
#